data_AF-A0A940UYZ9-F1
#
_entry.id   AF-A0A940UYZ9-F1
#
_cell.length_a   1.000
_cell.length_b   1.000
_cell.length_c   1.000
_cell.angle_alpha   90.00
_cell.angle_beta   90.00
_cell.angle_gamma   90.00
#
_symmetry.space_group_name_H-M   'P 1'
#
loop_
_entity.id
_entity.type
_entity.pdbx_description
1 polymer ?
#
loop_
_entity_poly.entity_id
_entity_poly.type
_entity_poly.pdbx_seq_one_letter_code
_entity_poly.pdbx_strand_id
1 'polypeptide(L)'
;LEFILFAEQRAFLSGGMTYYFRYRKDYLATLFRLDNYDHLRKWFIDKVMEACRNIISKREEQTSGVIARAKTFIAENFSKDISLDDVSRIVDISPYYFSKLFKEETGENFIEYLTNIRIERAKQLLQNKEVSIKNICVETGYSDPNYFSRIFKKQVGITPSEYRDTIV
;
A
#
# COMPACT_ATOMS: atom_id res chain seq x y z
N LEU A 1 28.11 -24.58 -0.46
CA LEU A 1 28.30 -23.24 -1.06
C LEU A 1 27.23 -22.93 -2.10
N GLU A 2 27.03 -23.79 -3.09
CA GLU A 2 26.09 -23.58 -4.20
C GLU A 2 24.66 -23.19 -3.77
N PHE A 3 24.11 -23.84 -2.74
CA PHE A 3 22.79 -23.49 -2.19
C PHE A 3 22.69 -22.03 -1.71
N ILE A 4 23.73 -21.51 -1.06
CA ILE A 4 23.77 -20.11 -0.61
C ILE A 4 23.87 -19.19 -1.83
N LEU A 5 24.72 -19.53 -2.80
CA LEU A 5 24.88 -18.74 -4.03
C LEU A 5 23.56 -18.66 -4.81
N PHE A 6 22.81 -19.75 -4.85
CA PHE A 6 21.49 -19.84 -5.48
C PHE A 6 20.43 -19.02 -4.72
N ALA A 7 20.40 -19.11 -3.39
CA ALA A 7 19.50 -18.33 -2.55
C ALA A 7 19.75 -16.82 -2.71
N GLU A 8 21.02 -16.39 -2.69
CA GLU A 8 21.42 -15.01 -2.93
C GLU A 8 21.09 -14.53 -4.35
N GLN A 9 21.27 -15.38 -5.36
CA GLN A 9 20.90 -15.04 -6.75
C GLN A 9 19.39 -14.83 -6.87
N ARG A 10 18.57 -15.68 -6.25
CA ARG A 10 17.12 -15.47 -6.20
C ARG A 10 16.75 -14.20 -5.44
N ALA A 11 17.48 -13.87 -4.36
CA ALA A 11 17.29 -12.63 -3.63
C ALA A 11 17.58 -11.40 -4.48
N PHE A 12 18.70 -11.43 -5.22
CA PHE A 12 19.09 -10.40 -6.18
C PHE A 12 18.06 -10.22 -7.29
N LEU A 13 17.64 -11.30 -7.96
CA LEU A 13 16.64 -11.26 -9.03
C LEU A 13 15.28 -10.77 -8.56
N SER A 14 14.96 -10.96 -7.28
CA SER A 14 13.75 -10.41 -6.64
C SER A 14 13.90 -8.93 -6.25
N GLY A 15 15.02 -8.28 -6.62
CA GLY A 15 15.34 -6.89 -6.27
C GLY A 15 15.81 -6.70 -4.82
N GLY A 16 15.90 -7.76 -4.02
CA GLY A 16 16.14 -7.71 -2.58
C GLY A 16 17.59 -7.51 -2.16
N MET A 17 18.54 -7.41 -3.10
CA MET A 17 19.95 -7.26 -2.78
C MET A 17 20.65 -6.42 -3.86
N THR A 18 21.52 -5.49 -3.46
CA THR A 18 22.47 -4.84 -4.39
C THR A 18 23.75 -5.66 -4.40
N TYR A 19 24.07 -6.24 -5.56
CA TYR A 19 25.19 -7.16 -5.69
C TYR A 19 26.50 -6.40 -5.97
N TYR A 20 27.27 -6.10 -4.92
CA TYR A 20 28.63 -5.59 -5.11
C TYR A 20 29.58 -6.76 -5.39
N PHE A 21 30.41 -6.64 -6.43
CA PHE A 21 31.41 -7.64 -6.88
C PHE A 21 32.30 -8.22 -5.74
N ARG A 22 32.43 -7.50 -4.62
CA ARG A 22 33.24 -7.88 -3.45
C ARG A 22 32.50 -8.63 -2.34
N TYR A 23 31.18 -8.82 -2.43
CA TYR A 23 30.37 -9.39 -1.33
C TYR A 23 30.75 -10.84 -0.98
N ARG A 24 31.20 -11.61 -1.96
CA ARG A 24 31.57 -13.03 -1.81
C ARG A 24 33.07 -13.28 -1.60
N LYS A 25 33.89 -12.22 -1.58
CA LYS A 25 35.36 -12.34 -1.64
C LYS A 25 35.93 -13.19 -0.49
N ASP A 26 35.25 -13.18 0.66
CA ASP A 26 35.74 -13.83 1.88
C ASP A 26 35.06 -15.19 2.15
N TYR A 27 34.16 -15.68 1.28
CA TYR A 27 33.38 -16.90 1.55
C TYR A 27 34.28 -18.13 1.64
N LEU A 28 35.15 -18.31 0.65
CA LEU A 28 36.10 -19.43 0.64
C LEU A 28 37.08 -19.31 1.81
N ALA A 29 37.64 -18.12 2.05
CA ALA A 29 38.57 -17.88 3.15
C ALA A 29 37.93 -18.15 4.52
N THR A 30 36.66 -17.80 4.70
CA THR A 30 35.90 -18.08 5.92
C THR A 30 35.68 -19.57 6.07
N LEU A 31 35.18 -20.25 5.03
CA LEU A 31 34.90 -21.68 5.07
C LEU A 31 36.14 -22.55 5.31
N PHE A 32 37.28 -22.20 4.71
CA PHE A 32 38.55 -22.90 4.95
C PHE A 32 39.09 -22.72 6.37
N ARG A 33 38.62 -21.71 7.12
CA ARG A 33 38.96 -21.50 8.53
C ARG A 33 37.98 -22.18 9.48
N LEU A 34 36.85 -22.70 9.00
CA LEU A 34 35.91 -23.42 9.85
C LEU A 34 36.43 -24.84 10.06
N ASP A 35 36.64 -25.18 11.32
CA ASP A 35 37.22 -26.43 11.81
C ASP A 35 36.18 -27.41 12.37
N ASN A 36 34.96 -26.92 12.62
CA ASN A 36 33.86 -27.71 13.19
C ASN A 36 32.58 -27.61 12.32
N TYR A 37 31.88 -28.72 12.23
CA TYR A 37 30.55 -28.84 11.62
C TYR A 37 29.55 -27.82 12.18
N ASP A 38 29.56 -27.56 13.49
CA ASP A 38 28.61 -26.59 14.08
C ASP A 38 28.84 -25.16 13.57
N HIS A 39 30.11 -24.77 13.39
CA HIS A 39 30.47 -23.47 12.84
C HIS A 39 30.05 -23.35 11.36
N LEU A 40 30.24 -24.42 10.58
CA LEU A 40 29.78 -24.50 9.20
C LEU A 40 28.26 -24.42 9.10
N ARG A 41 27.54 -25.18 9.94
CA ARG A 41 26.08 -25.18 10.02
C ARG A 41 25.55 -23.80 10.38
N LYS A 42 26.14 -23.15 11.39
CA LYS A 42 25.75 -21.80 11.81
C LYS A 42 25.94 -20.80 10.67
N TRP A 43 27.11 -20.78 10.06
CA TRP A 43 27.40 -19.89 8.93
C TRP A 43 26.43 -20.09 7.76
N PHE A 44 26.09 -21.35 7.45
CA PHE A 44 25.12 -21.67 6.41
C PHE A 44 23.72 -21.12 6.73
N ILE A 45 23.22 -21.38 7.94
CA ILE A 45 21.90 -20.91 8.38
C ILE A 45 21.85 -19.39 8.36
N ASP A 46 22.87 -18.72 8.89
CA ASP A 46 22.94 -17.26 8.95
C ASP A 46 22.85 -16.65 7.55
N LYS A 47 23.57 -17.22 6.58
CA LYS A 47 23.58 -16.75 5.19
C LYS A 47 22.27 -16.98 4.45
N VAL A 48 21.64 -18.13 4.64
CA VAL A 48 20.32 -18.40 4.05
C VAL A 48 19.27 -17.49 4.67
N MET A 49 19.30 -17.29 5.99
CA MET A 49 18.38 -16.37 6.69
C MET A 49 18.56 -14.92 6.25
N GLU A 50 19.80 -14.48 6.02
CA GLU A 50 20.11 -13.16 5.46
C GLU A 50 19.49 -12.98 4.08
N ALA A 51 19.64 -13.95 3.18
CA ALA A 51 19.02 -13.92 1.85
C ALA A 51 17.48 -13.87 1.92
N CYS A 52 16.88 -14.68 2.80
CA CYS A 52 15.43 -14.68 3.01
C CYS A 52 14.92 -13.33 3.54
N ARG A 53 15.59 -12.74 4.55
CA ARG A 53 15.24 -11.42 5.09
C ARG A 53 15.28 -10.33 4.03
N ASN A 54 16.32 -10.34 3.21
CA ASN A 54 16.51 -9.36 2.14
C ASN A 54 15.42 -9.44 1.06
N ILE A 55 14.95 -10.64 0.72
CA ILE A 55 13.80 -10.84 -0.18
C ILE A 55 12.52 -10.24 0.41
N ILE A 56 12.25 -10.54 1.69
CA ILE A 56 11.02 -10.11 2.36
C ILE A 56 11.00 -8.59 2.53
N SER A 57 12.07 -8.02 3.10
CA SER A 57 12.19 -6.57 3.34
C SER A 57 11.99 -5.75 2.07
N LYS A 58 12.53 -6.20 0.94
CA LYS A 58 12.35 -5.47 -0.32
C LYS A 58 10.96 -5.61 -0.90
N ARG A 59 10.33 -6.79 -0.78
CA ARG A 59 8.93 -6.96 -1.17
C ARG A 59 8.02 -6.07 -0.34
N GLU A 60 8.25 -5.98 0.97
CA GLU A 60 7.52 -5.07 1.86
C GLU A 60 7.74 -3.60 1.49
N GLU A 61 8.97 -3.17 1.22
CA GLU A 61 9.27 -1.82 0.73
C GLU A 61 8.56 -1.52 -0.60
N GLN A 62 8.57 -2.47 -1.55
CA GLN A 62 7.91 -2.30 -2.84
C GLN A 62 6.38 -2.24 -2.68
N THR A 63 5.79 -3.15 -1.90
CA THR A 63 4.37 -3.17 -1.57
C THR A 63 3.94 -1.87 -0.91
N SER A 64 4.67 -1.43 0.11
CA SER A 64 4.39 -0.18 0.82
C SER A 64 4.50 1.02 -0.11
N GLY A 65 5.52 1.05 -0.99
CA GLY A 65 5.69 2.08 -2.01
C GLY A 65 4.56 2.11 -3.04
N VAL A 66 4.07 0.93 -3.47
CA VAL A 66 2.92 0.78 -4.37
C VAL A 66 1.66 1.36 -3.72
N ILE A 67 1.36 0.99 -2.47
CA ILE A 67 0.19 1.50 -1.75
C ILE A 67 0.30 2.99 -1.45
N ALA A 68 1.49 3.50 -1.11
CA ALA A 68 1.71 4.92 -0.90
C ALA A 68 1.44 5.75 -2.17
N ARG A 69 1.92 5.29 -3.32
CA ARG A 69 1.61 5.90 -4.63
C ARG A 69 0.12 5.86 -4.94
N ALA A 70 -0.54 4.72 -4.70
CA ALA A 70 -1.98 4.60 -4.89
C ALA A 70 -2.76 5.58 -4.01
N LYS A 71 -2.43 5.67 -2.71
CA LYS A 71 -3.07 6.62 -1.78
C LYS A 71 -2.90 8.07 -2.23
N THR A 72 -1.71 8.43 -2.70
CA THR A 72 -1.42 9.78 -3.24
C THR A 72 -2.32 10.08 -4.43
N PHE A 73 -2.38 9.18 -5.41
CA PHE A 73 -3.23 9.34 -6.58
C PHE A 73 -4.72 9.46 -6.20
N ILE A 74 -5.20 8.63 -5.26
CA ILE A 74 -6.57 8.69 -4.76
C ILE A 74 -6.84 10.04 -4.08
N ALA A 75 -5.94 10.52 -3.22
CA ALA A 75 -6.09 11.81 -2.54
C ALA A 75 -6.11 13.01 -3.49
N GLU A 76 -5.42 12.93 -4.63
CA GLU A 76 -5.43 13.98 -5.65
C GLU A 76 -6.65 13.91 -6.58
N ASN A 77 -7.30 12.74 -6.69
CA ASN A 77 -8.34 12.48 -7.68
C ASN A 77 -9.66 11.97 -7.09
N PHE A 78 -9.85 12.03 -5.77
CA PHE A 78 -11.05 11.47 -5.12
C PHE A 78 -12.35 12.09 -5.64
N SER A 79 -12.33 13.34 -6.10
CA SER A 79 -13.50 14.04 -6.64
C SER A 79 -13.86 13.62 -8.07
N LYS A 80 -13.02 12.83 -8.74
CA LYS A 80 -13.26 12.31 -10.07
C LYS A 80 -13.85 10.91 -10.00
N ASP A 81 -14.42 10.45 -11.11
CA ASP A 81 -14.81 9.05 -11.27
C ASP A 81 -13.56 8.20 -11.49
N ILE A 82 -13.00 7.67 -10.40
CA ILE A 82 -11.83 6.79 -10.43
C ILE A 82 -12.25 5.37 -10.08
N SER A 83 -11.84 4.42 -10.91
CA SER A 83 -12.07 3.00 -10.68
C SER A 83 -10.84 2.31 -10.08
N LEU A 84 -11.06 1.11 -9.56
CA LEU A 84 -9.98 0.25 -9.08
C LEU A 84 -8.98 -0.07 -10.21
N ASP A 85 -9.49 -0.23 -11.44
CA ASP A 85 -8.69 -0.49 -12.63
C ASP A 85 -7.76 0.69 -12.95
N ASP A 86 -8.27 1.92 -12.85
CA ASP A 86 -7.47 3.14 -13.08
C ASP A 86 -6.29 3.24 -12.10
N VAL A 87 -6.56 3.03 -10.80
CA VAL A 87 -5.50 3.08 -9.78
C VAL A 87 -4.48 1.96 -9.99
N SER A 88 -4.95 0.75 -10.32
CA SER A 88 -4.06 -0.40 -10.57
C SER A 88 -3.10 -0.17 -11.74
N ARG A 89 -3.54 0.55 -12.79
CA ARG A 89 -2.69 0.96 -13.91
C ARG A 89 -1.62 1.97 -13.50
N ILE A 90 -1.96 2.94 -12.64
CA ILE A 90 -1.00 3.96 -12.15
C ILE A 90 0.14 3.34 -11.34
N VAL A 91 -0.12 2.19 -10.71
CA VAL A 91 0.87 1.47 -9.91
C VAL A 91 1.39 0.19 -10.58
N ASP A 92 1.11 0.00 -11.87
CA ASP A 92 1.63 -1.09 -12.72
C ASP A 92 1.37 -2.50 -12.18
N ILE A 93 0.20 -2.75 -11.59
CA ILE A 93 -0.20 -4.10 -11.14
C ILE A 93 -1.62 -4.46 -11.58
N SER A 94 -1.94 -5.75 -11.55
CA SER A 94 -3.28 -6.21 -11.93
C SER A 94 -4.34 -5.73 -10.91
N PRO A 95 -5.58 -5.45 -11.36
CA PRO A 95 -6.69 -5.06 -10.48
C PRO A 95 -6.92 -6.06 -9.33
N TYR A 96 -6.84 -7.36 -9.63
CA TYR A 96 -7.00 -8.40 -8.61
C TYR A 96 -5.92 -8.32 -7.53
N TYR A 97 -4.65 -8.17 -7.94
CA TYR A 97 -3.55 -8.07 -6.99
C TYR A 97 -3.62 -6.79 -6.18
N PHE A 98 -3.94 -5.65 -6.81
CA PHE A 98 -4.14 -4.38 -6.13
C PHE A 98 -5.25 -4.46 -5.08
N SER A 99 -6.41 -5.03 -5.41
CA SER A 99 -7.54 -5.16 -4.48
C SER A 99 -7.14 -5.92 -3.20
N LYS A 100 -6.43 -7.05 -3.38
CA LYS A 100 -5.93 -7.84 -2.26
C LYS A 100 -4.90 -7.07 -1.45
N LEU A 101 -3.89 -6.52 -2.12
CA LEU A 101 -2.79 -5.79 -1.48
C LEU A 101 -3.26 -4.56 -0.72
N PHE A 102 -4.16 -3.79 -1.33
CA PHE A 102 -4.71 -2.58 -0.73
C PHE A 102 -5.46 -2.91 0.56
N LYS A 103 -6.30 -3.96 0.54
CA LYS A 103 -7.02 -4.40 1.75
C LYS A 103 -6.08 -4.93 2.84
N GLU A 104 -5.03 -5.66 2.48
CA GLU A 104 -4.04 -6.17 3.43
C GLU A 104 -3.29 -5.01 4.13
N GLU A 105 -2.95 -3.95 3.39
CA GLU A 105 -2.16 -2.83 3.88
C GLU A 105 -2.99 -1.72 4.57
N THR A 106 -4.23 -1.49 4.14
CA THR A 106 -5.09 -0.42 4.70
C THR A 106 -6.14 -0.95 5.68
N GLY A 107 -6.44 -2.25 5.65
CA GLY A 107 -7.52 -2.88 6.41
C GLY A 107 -8.90 -2.75 5.76
N GLU A 108 -9.04 -1.96 4.69
CA GLU A 108 -10.31 -1.70 4.01
C GLU A 108 -10.19 -1.81 2.49
N ASN A 109 -11.30 -2.04 1.80
CA ASN A 109 -11.24 -2.12 0.34
C ASN A 109 -11.14 -0.72 -0.30
N PHE A 110 -10.74 -0.68 -1.57
CA PHE A 110 -10.58 0.57 -2.32
C PHE A 110 -11.84 1.47 -2.32
N ILE A 111 -13.02 0.88 -2.47
CA ILE A 111 -14.28 1.63 -2.53
C ILE A 111 -14.64 2.23 -1.17
N GLU A 112 -14.41 1.48 -0.09
CA GLU A 112 -14.56 1.96 1.29
C GLU A 112 -13.60 3.11 1.57
N TYR A 113 -12.32 2.94 1.25
CA TYR A 113 -11.29 3.97 1.42
C TYR A 113 -11.63 5.26 0.67
N LEU A 114 -12.01 5.14 -0.61
CA LEU A 114 -12.43 6.29 -1.42
C LEU A 114 -13.68 6.96 -0.84
N THR A 115 -14.66 6.16 -0.41
CA THR A 115 -15.87 6.68 0.23
C THR A 115 -15.53 7.47 1.49
N ASN A 116 -14.65 6.95 2.34
CA ASN A 116 -14.23 7.59 3.58
C ASN A 116 -13.57 8.95 3.30
N ILE A 117 -12.65 9.01 2.33
CA ILE A 117 -12.03 10.28 1.91
C ILE A 117 -13.08 11.30 1.45
N ARG A 118 -14.02 10.87 0.59
CA ARG A 118 -15.08 11.75 0.08
C ARG A 118 -15.98 12.27 1.20
N ILE A 119 -16.34 11.41 2.15
CA ILE A 119 -17.19 11.79 3.30
C ILE A 119 -16.46 12.71 4.27
N GLU A 120 -15.19 12.46 4.57
CA GLU A 120 -14.39 13.38 5.39
C GLU A 120 -14.26 14.75 4.73
N ARG A 121 -14.05 14.79 3.40
CA ARG A 121 -14.06 16.06 2.67
C ARG A 121 -15.44 16.73 2.71
N ALA A 122 -16.52 15.97 2.58
CA ALA A 122 -17.87 16.49 2.70
C ALA A 122 -18.12 17.13 4.07
N LYS A 123 -17.71 16.49 5.17
CA LYS A 123 -17.82 17.04 6.54
C LYS A 123 -17.11 18.38 6.67
N GLN A 124 -15.91 18.51 6.11
CA GLN A 124 -15.17 19.78 6.10
C GLN A 124 -15.91 20.87 5.33
N LEU A 125 -16.44 20.56 4.14
CA LEU A 125 -17.20 21.53 3.35
C LEU A 125 -18.54 21.91 4.00
N LEU A 126 -19.18 21.00 4.74
CA LEU A 126 -20.43 21.24 5.45
C LEU A 126 -20.29 22.27 6.59
N GLN A 127 -19.07 22.54 7.07
CA GLN A 127 -18.80 23.62 8.03
C GLN A 127 -19.09 25.01 7.44
N ASN A 128 -18.97 25.18 6.11
CA ASN A 128 -19.36 26.42 5.45
C ASN A 128 -20.84 26.37 5.06
N LYS A 129 -21.67 27.16 5.76
CA LYS A 129 -23.13 27.25 5.54
C LYS A 129 -23.51 27.89 4.20
N GLU A 130 -22.59 28.62 3.55
CA GLU A 130 -22.84 29.25 2.25
C GLU A 130 -22.80 28.27 1.07
N VAL A 131 -22.12 27.13 1.24
CA VAL A 131 -22.02 26.13 0.16
C VAL A 131 -23.28 25.25 0.17
N SER A 132 -23.95 25.13 -0.97
CA SER A 132 -25.11 24.24 -1.09
C SER A 132 -24.72 22.76 -0.98
N ILE A 133 -25.58 21.92 -0.39
CA ILE A 133 -25.34 20.46 -0.30
C ILE A 133 -25.17 19.85 -1.70
N LYS A 134 -25.86 20.39 -2.71
CA LYS A 134 -25.70 19.97 -4.11
C LYS A 134 -24.29 20.25 -4.64
N ASN A 135 -23.71 21.40 -4.31
CA ASN A 135 -22.33 21.70 -4.71
C ASN A 135 -21.34 20.80 -3.99
N ILE A 136 -21.54 20.55 -2.68
CA ILE A 136 -20.70 19.62 -1.89
C ILE A 136 -20.74 18.21 -2.50
N CYS A 137 -21.91 17.73 -2.91
CA CYS A 137 -22.05 16.45 -3.60
C CYS A 137 -21.13 16.37 -4.83
N VAL A 138 -21.16 17.38 -5.70
CA VAL A 138 -20.34 17.42 -6.92
C VAL A 138 -18.85 17.56 -6.59
N GLU A 139 -18.48 18.44 -5.66
CA GLU A 139 -17.08 18.65 -5.26
C GLU A 139 -16.45 17.43 -4.60
N THR A 140 -17.26 16.58 -3.96
CA THR A 140 -16.80 15.34 -3.33
C THR A 140 -16.85 14.13 -4.27
N GLY A 141 -17.18 14.33 -5.55
CA GLY A 141 -17.12 13.31 -6.59
C GLY A 141 -18.37 12.43 -6.69
N TYR A 142 -19.51 12.93 -6.22
CA TYR A 142 -20.82 12.29 -6.44
C TYR A 142 -21.65 13.11 -7.43
N SER A 143 -22.26 12.44 -8.40
CA SER A 143 -23.14 13.07 -9.40
C SER A 143 -24.60 13.16 -8.95
N ASP A 144 -25.04 12.26 -8.06
CA ASP A 144 -26.42 12.20 -7.55
C ASP A 144 -26.49 12.61 -6.05
N PRO A 145 -27.12 13.75 -5.73
CA PRO A 145 -27.33 14.21 -4.36
C PRO A 145 -28.11 13.23 -3.46
N ASN A 146 -29.03 12.45 -4.01
CA ASN A 146 -29.81 11.47 -3.25
C ASN A 146 -28.92 10.29 -2.85
N TYR A 147 -28.10 9.79 -3.80
CA TYR A 147 -27.12 8.76 -3.53
C TYR A 147 -26.08 9.23 -2.51
N PHE A 148 -25.52 10.42 -2.69
CA PHE A 148 -24.60 11.04 -1.74
C PHE A 148 -25.19 11.12 -0.33
N SER A 149 -26.43 11.62 -0.19
CA SER A 149 -27.09 11.75 1.11
C SER A 149 -27.29 10.40 1.80
N ARG A 150 -27.60 9.34 1.03
CA ARG A 150 -27.70 7.96 1.55
C ARG A 150 -26.36 7.42 2.03
N ILE A 151 -25.29 7.64 1.26
CA ILE A 151 -23.93 7.19 1.62
C ILE A 151 -23.43 7.96 2.84
N PHE A 152 -23.60 9.28 2.87
CA PHE A 152 -23.24 10.11 4.01
C PHE A 152 -23.98 9.66 5.27
N LYS A 153 -25.30 9.47 5.21
CA LYS A 153 -26.07 8.95 6.34
C LYS A 153 -25.61 7.57 6.79
N LYS A 154 -25.26 6.68 5.86
CA LYS A 154 -24.72 5.35 6.20
C LYS A 154 -23.40 5.45 6.96
N GLN A 155 -22.52 6.38 6.59
CA GLN A 155 -21.20 6.53 7.20
C GLN A 155 -21.19 7.36 8.48
N VAL A 156 -22.08 8.37 8.58
CA VAL A 156 -22.07 9.37 9.67
C VAL A 156 -23.23 9.16 10.65
N GLY A 157 -24.27 8.42 10.26
CA GLY A 157 -25.48 8.15 11.06
C GLY A 157 -26.62 9.15 10.82
N ILE A 158 -26.32 10.34 10.33
CA ILE A 158 -27.27 11.42 10.04
C ILE A 158 -27.05 11.98 8.63
N THR A 159 -28.07 12.64 8.07
CA THR A 159 -28.00 13.25 6.73
C THR A 159 -27.03 14.44 6.69
N PRO A 160 -26.54 14.85 5.50
CA PRO A 160 -25.70 16.04 5.37
C PRO A 160 -26.36 17.32 5.91
N SER A 161 -27.68 17.46 5.74
CA SER A 161 -28.44 18.60 6.28
C SER A 161 -28.46 18.59 7.80
N GLU A 162 -28.84 17.45 8.41
CA GLU A 162 -28.83 17.30 9.87
C GLU A 162 -27.43 17.52 10.45
N TYR A 163 -26.39 17.01 9.80
CA TYR A 163 -25.00 17.22 10.21
C TYR A 163 -24.64 18.71 10.20
N ARG A 164 -25.05 19.46 9.18
CA ARG A 164 -24.84 20.91 9.12
C ARG A 164 -25.54 21.65 10.26
N ASP A 165 -26.75 21.24 10.62
CA ASP A 165 -27.51 21.86 11.70
C ASP A 165 -26.85 21.64 13.08
N THR A 166 -26.06 20.57 13.23
CA THR A 166 -25.26 20.34 14.45
C THR A 166 -24.01 21.21 14.56
N ILE A 167 -23.56 21.82 13.46
CA ILE A 167 -22.39 22.70 13.45
C ILE A 167 -22.88 24.11 13.80
N VAL A 168 -22.59 24.54 15.02
CA VAL A 168 -22.90 25.87 15.57
C VAL A 168 -22.18 26.94 14.77
#